data_AF-A0A975QXQ8-F1
#
_entry.id   AF-A0A975QXQ8-F1
#
_cell.length_a   1.000
_cell.length_b   1.000
_cell.length_c   1.000
_cell.angle_alpha   90.00
_cell.angle_beta   90.00
_cell.angle_gamma   90.00
#
_symmetry.space_group_name_H-M   'P 1'
#
loop_
_entity.id
_entity.type
_entity.pdbx_description
1 polymer ?
#
loop_
_entity_poly.entity_id
_entity_poly.type
_entity_poly.pdbx_seq_one_letter_code
_entity_poly.pdbx_strand_id
1 'polypeptide(L)'
;MLVISIICLILMLIIFSLKEKEIEFSEFELQRRINSGDKRAEKMLNKKKFVPVYNYFLQYFGCTIMIVSVISLSKVFDFWKSIVICSVIFLISKGILKSGILNRISSQINRKIIPIANGIYFAQNIKTQNRISKMANKKQPWSFYSKEELLNFLANHKRILTENEQKWIEKIFELEEKTILEVGVSSEKMAIIHDSDLLTPLMIDELFKTRQKIFPVMNEEENKVKGVIFLEDITKIDSSDSKKAQKVMHEEFLSIKPNLSALAAFEKILSKGENYAILLERNGDLSGIVNLVDFIRKK
;
A
#
# COMPACT_ATOMS: atom_id res chain seq x y z
N MET A 1 23.34 32.73 -43.40
CA MET A 1 22.24 33.05 -42.44
C MET A 1 21.19 31.95 -42.41
N LEU A 2 20.61 31.58 -43.56
CA LEU A 2 19.58 30.52 -43.63
C LEU A 2 20.02 29.16 -43.04
N VAL A 3 21.25 28.72 -43.32
CA VAL A 3 21.83 27.48 -42.73
C VAL A 3 21.85 27.53 -41.19
N ILE A 4 22.26 28.67 -40.62
CA ILE A 4 22.32 28.87 -39.16
C ILE A 4 20.90 28.80 -38.57
N SER A 5 19.92 29.42 -39.24
CA SER A 5 18.52 29.39 -38.83
C SER A 5 17.94 27.96 -38.82
N ILE A 6 18.26 27.15 -39.83
CA ILE A 6 17.86 25.73 -39.90
C ILE A 6 18.50 24.94 -38.75
N ILE A 7 19.78 25.15 -38.48
CA ILE A 7 20.48 24.48 -37.37
C ILE A 7 19.84 24.82 -36.03
N CYS A 8 19.50 26.09 -35.79
CA CYS A 8 18.83 26.51 -34.56
C CYS A 8 17.44 25.86 -34.39
N LEU A 9 16.68 25.73 -35.47
CA LEU A 9 15.37 25.05 -35.45
C LEU A 9 15.52 23.54 -35.16
N ILE A 10 16.50 22.87 -35.76
CA ILE A 10 16.77 21.44 -35.48
C ILE A 10 17.18 21.27 -34.01
N LEU A 11 18.06 22.13 -33.51
CA LEU A 11 18.50 22.10 -32.11
C LEU A 11 17.33 22.31 -31.14
N MET A 12 16.42 23.23 -31.46
CA MET A 12 15.19 23.46 -30.69
C MET A 12 14.34 22.18 -30.59
N LEU A 13 14.13 21.49 -31.72
CA LEU A 13 13.36 20.25 -31.76
C LEU A 13 14.00 19.14 -30.91
N ILE A 14 15.33 19.01 -30.97
CA ILE A 14 16.07 18.04 -30.16
C ILE A 14 15.86 18.33 -28.68
N ILE A 15 16.03 19.58 -28.23
CA ILE A 15 15.94 19.94 -26.81
C ILE A 15 14.56 19.68 -26.22
N PHE A 16 13.49 20.01 -26.94
CA PHE A 16 12.14 19.67 -26.48
C PHE A 16 11.89 18.16 -26.43
N SER A 17 12.65 17.36 -27.20
CA SER A 17 12.60 15.90 -27.18
C SER A 17 13.39 15.24 -26.06
N LEU A 18 14.32 15.95 -25.41
CA LEU A 18 15.10 15.44 -24.29
C LEU A 18 14.31 15.34 -22.99
N LYS A 19 13.03 15.73 -22.97
CA LYS A 19 12.20 15.69 -21.76
C LYS A 19 12.12 14.27 -21.21
N GLU A 20 12.56 14.11 -19.97
CA GLU A 20 12.61 12.81 -19.30
C GLU A 20 11.31 12.55 -18.52
N LYS A 21 10.86 11.28 -18.48
CA LYS A 21 9.65 10.91 -17.70
C LYS A 21 9.92 11.06 -16.21
N GLU A 22 9.06 11.83 -15.54
CA GLU A 22 9.05 11.98 -14.08
C GLU A 22 8.62 10.68 -13.40
N ILE A 23 9.16 10.41 -12.22
CA ILE A 23 8.75 9.27 -11.40
C ILE A 23 7.39 9.60 -10.78
N GLU A 24 6.43 8.69 -10.95
CA GLU A 24 5.08 8.86 -10.42
C GLU A 24 5.06 8.66 -8.90
N PHE A 25 5.71 7.59 -8.40
CA PHE A 25 5.80 7.29 -6.96
C PHE A 25 6.17 8.49 -6.10
N SER A 26 5.55 8.56 -4.92
CA SER A 26 5.87 9.57 -3.92
C SER A 26 7.25 9.34 -3.30
N GLU A 27 7.80 10.38 -2.68
CA GLU A 27 9.07 10.26 -1.94
C GLU A 27 8.94 9.29 -0.77
N PHE A 28 7.78 9.25 -0.11
CA PHE A 28 7.50 8.32 0.99
C PHE A 28 7.56 6.87 0.50
N GLU A 29 6.85 6.55 -0.58
CA GLU A 29 6.79 5.19 -1.11
C GLU A 29 8.18 4.71 -1.59
N LEU A 30 8.96 5.59 -2.21
CA LEU A 30 10.33 5.29 -2.60
C LEU A 30 11.23 5.05 -1.38
N GLN A 31 11.10 5.86 -0.33
CA GLN A 31 11.87 5.68 0.90
C GLN A 31 11.51 4.37 1.61
N ARG A 32 10.23 4.00 1.64
CA ARG A 32 9.77 2.71 2.17
C ARG A 32 10.45 1.55 1.44
N ARG A 33 10.44 1.57 0.11
CA ARG A 33 11.07 0.51 -0.71
C ARG A 33 12.58 0.42 -0.50
N ILE A 34 13.26 1.56 -0.33
CA ILE A 34 14.69 1.58 0.04
C ILE A 34 14.90 0.87 1.39
N ASN A 35 14.08 1.19 2.39
CA ASN A 35 14.16 0.57 3.71
C ASN A 35 13.87 -0.94 3.66
N SER A 36 13.00 -1.40 2.76
CA SER A 36 12.75 -2.81 2.48
C SER A 36 13.86 -3.52 1.67
N GLY A 37 14.94 -2.81 1.31
CA GLY A 37 16.11 -3.38 0.63
C GLY A 37 16.10 -3.28 -0.90
N ASP A 38 15.16 -2.55 -1.51
CA ASP A 38 15.14 -2.35 -2.97
C ASP A 38 16.22 -1.34 -3.40
N LYS A 39 17.36 -1.86 -3.88
CA LYS A 39 18.48 -1.06 -4.42
C LYS A 39 18.08 -0.19 -5.62
N ARG A 40 16.99 -0.50 -6.34
CA ARG A 40 16.52 0.31 -7.48
C ARG A 40 15.76 1.55 -7.00
N ALA A 41 15.11 1.47 -5.84
CA ALA A 41 14.33 2.57 -5.30
C ALA A 41 15.19 3.80 -4.97
N GLU A 42 16.46 3.60 -4.59
CA GLU A 42 17.41 4.70 -4.35
C GLU A 42 17.67 5.51 -5.64
N LYS A 43 17.90 4.83 -6.76
CA LYS A 43 18.06 5.49 -8.06
C LYS A 43 16.79 6.20 -8.49
N MET A 44 15.62 5.61 -8.22
CA MET A 44 14.33 6.22 -8.50
C MET A 44 14.07 7.46 -7.64
N LEU A 45 14.47 7.47 -6.37
CA LEU A 45 14.36 8.62 -5.48
C LEU A 45 15.22 9.78 -5.96
N ASN A 46 16.47 9.49 -6.35
CA ASN A 46 17.36 10.50 -6.93
C ASN A 46 16.78 11.07 -8.23
N LYS A 47 16.23 10.20 -9.08
CA LYS A 47 15.55 10.59 -10.32
C LYS A 47 14.29 11.43 -10.05
N LYS A 48 13.49 11.10 -9.03
CA LYS A 48 12.29 11.86 -8.62
C LYS A 48 12.66 13.30 -8.24
N LYS A 49 13.76 13.48 -7.50
CA LYS A 49 14.25 14.81 -7.09
C LYS A 49 14.86 15.62 -8.24
N PHE A 50 15.62 14.97 -9.11
CA PHE A 50 16.39 15.63 -10.18
C PHE A 50 15.58 15.91 -11.45
N VAL A 51 14.74 14.99 -11.92
CA VAL A 51 14.09 15.08 -13.24
C VAL A 51 13.18 16.30 -13.40
N PRO A 52 12.37 16.71 -12.41
CA PRO A 52 11.57 17.93 -12.54
C PRO A 52 12.46 19.17 -12.81
N VAL A 53 13.58 19.28 -12.10
CA VAL A 53 14.56 20.35 -12.28
C VAL A 53 15.20 20.29 -13.66
N TYR A 54 15.62 19.12 -14.11
CA TYR A 54 16.18 18.91 -15.44
C TYR A 54 15.20 19.32 -16.54
N ASN A 55 13.95 18.88 -16.45
CA ASN A 55 12.89 19.21 -17.39
C ASN A 55 12.58 20.71 -17.40
N TYR A 56 12.61 21.37 -16.25
CA TYR A 56 12.43 22.82 -16.12
C TYR A 56 13.54 23.59 -16.86
N PHE A 57 14.81 23.21 -16.65
CA PHE A 57 15.93 23.82 -17.36
C PHE A 57 15.89 23.56 -18.87
N LEU A 58 15.60 22.33 -19.30
CA LEU A 58 15.43 22.01 -20.72
C LEU A 58 14.34 22.88 -21.37
N GLN A 59 13.22 23.11 -20.67
CA GLN A 59 12.17 23.99 -21.17
C GLN A 59 12.66 25.43 -21.33
N TYR A 60 13.42 25.96 -20.35
CA TYR A 60 13.99 27.30 -20.44
C TYR A 60 15.00 27.43 -21.59
N PHE A 61 15.93 26.48 -21.73
CA PHE A 61 16.87 26.43 -22.85
C PHE A 61 16.17 26.27 -24.21
N GLY A 62 15.09 25.49 -24.27
CA GLY A 62 14.26 25.38 -25.46
C GLY A 62 13.65 26.72 -25.86
N CYS A 63 13.13 27.48 -24.89
CA CYS A 63 12.58 28.82 -25.12
C CYS A 63 13.66 29.83 -25.57
N THR A 64 14.85 29.82 -24.97
CA THR A 64 15.93 30.74 -25.38
C THR A 64 16.39 30.46 -26.81
N ILE A 65 16.52 29.17 -27.19
CA ILE A 65 16.88 28.78 -28.56
C ILE A 65 15.75 29.11 -29.55
N MET A 66 14.48 29.03 -29.12
CA MET A 66 13.36 29.49 -29.93
C MET A 66 13.48 31.00 -30.25
N ILE A 67 13.81 31.83 -29.25
CA ILE A 67 14.02 33.28 -29.46
C ILE A 67 15.19 33.54 -30.41
N VAL A 68 16.32 32.86 -30.21
CA VAL A 68 17.49 32.96 -31.10
C VAL A 68 17.14 32.52 -32.53
N SER A 69 16.31 31.49 -32.69
CA SER A 69 15.84 31.03 -33.99
C SER A 69 15.00 32.09 -34.70
N VAL A 70 14.12 32.80 -33.98
CA VAL A 70 13.33 33.92 -34.55
C VAL A 70 14.24 35.06 -35.01
N ILE A 71 15.21 35.48 -34.19
CA ILE A 71 16.17 36.56 -34.52
C ILE A 71 17.03 36.16 -35.73
N SER A 72 17.39 34.88 -35.82
CA SER A 72 18.17 34.35 -36.94
C SER A 72 17.35 34.34 -38.23
N LEU A 73 16.09 33.87 -38.18
CA LEU A 73 15.19 33.84 -39.34
C LEU A 73 14.83 35.25 -39.82
N SER A 74 14.70 36.23 -38.92
CA SER A 74 14.32 37.60 -39.28
C SER A 74 15.38 38.33 -40.11
N LYS A 75 16.59 37.76 -40.25
CA LYS A 75 17.61 38.25 -41.19
C LYS A 75 17.37 37.79 -42.62
N VAL A 76 16.50 36.80 -42.83
CA VAL A 76 16.18 36.20 -44.12
C VAL A 76 14.74 36.50 -44.53
N PHE A 77 13.81 36.51 -43.57
CA PHE A 77 12.38 36.77 -43.78
C PHE A 77 11.90 37.95 -42.94
N ASP A 78 10.71 38.47 -43.27
CA ASP A 78 10.04 39.46 -42.41
C ASP A 78 9.87 38.91 -40.98
N PHE A 79 10.02 39.79 -40.00
CA PHE A 79 9.93 39.44 -38.57
C PHE A 79 8.63 38.70 -38.23
N TRP A 80 7.49 39.16 -38.76
CA TRP A 80 6.19 38.50 -38.57
C TRP A 80 6.15 37.09 -39.16
N LYS A 81 6.69 36.90 -40.37
CA LYS A 81 6.76 35.57 -41.00
C LYS A 81 7.64 34.63 -40.19
N SER A 82 8.74 35.15 -39.63
CA SER A 82 9.68 34.39 -38.81
C SER A 82 9.04 33.91 -37.50
N ILE A 83 8.25 34.75 -36.83
CA ILE A 83 7.46 34.36 -35.65
C ILE A 83 6.46 33.26 -36.00
N VAL A 84 5.69 33.43 -37.07
CA VAL A 84 4.68 32.45 -37.49
C VAL A 84 5.33 31.09 -37.81
N ILE A 85 6.43 31.08 -38.56
CA ILE A 85 7.17 29.85 -38.91
C ILE A 85 7.67 29.14 -37.64
N CYS A 86 8.33 29.86 -36.73
CA CYS A 86 8.84 29.27 -35.47
C CYS A 86 7.69 28.76 -34.59
N SER A 87 6.56 29.47 -34.52
CA SER A 87 5.39 29.05 -33.75
C SER A 87 4.76 27.77 -34.29
N VAL A 88 4.59 27.68 -35.62
CA VAL A 88 4.07 26.48 -36.29
C VAL A 88 4.99 25.29 -36.06
N ILE A 89 6.32 25.47 -36.22
CA ILE A 89 7.30 24.41 -35.96
C ILE A 89 7.26 23.98 -34.50
N PHE A 90 7.12 24.91 -33.55
CA PHE A 90 6.98 24.60 -32.13
C PHE A 90 5.73 23.78 -31.83
N LEU A 91 4.56 24.13 -32.41
CA LEU A 91 3.34 23.35 -32.23
C LEU A 91 3.46 21.94 -32.82
N ILE A 92 4.03 21.84 -34.03
CA ILE A 92 4.29 20.57 -34.71
C ILE A 92 5.28 19.72 -33.89
N SER A 93 6.27 20.34 -33.24
CA SER A 93 7.24 19.62 -32.41
C SER A 93 6.56 18.77 -31.34
N LYS A 94 5.50 19.28 -30.70
CA LYS A 94 4.71 18.53 -29.71
C LYS A 94 4.01 17.30 -30.28
N GLY A 95 3.66 17.33 -31.57
CA GLY A 95 3.13 16.16 -32.29
C GLY A 95 4.23 15.18 -32.69
N ILE A 96 5.34 15.68 -33.25
CA ILE A 96 6.48 14.86 -33.72
C ILE A 96 7.23 14.20 -32.54
N LEU A 97 7.15 14.76 -31.33
CA LEU A 97 7.64 14.13 -30.09
C LEU A 97 7.04 12.73 -29.82
N LYS A 98 5.90 12.39 -30.45
CA LYS A 98 5.34 11.03 -30.40
C LYS A 98 5.94 10.08 -31.45
N SER A 99 6.72 10.56 -32.41
CA SER A 99 7.35 9.74 -33.44
C SER A 99 8.57 8.97 -32.90
N GLY A 100 8.77 7.74 -33.38
CA GLY A 100 9.82 6.85 -32.86
C GLY A 100 11.27 7.29 -33.15
N ILE A 101 11.51 8.13 -34.16
CA ILE A 101 12.86 8.50 -34.63
C ILE A 101 13.50 9.53 -33.70
N LEU A 102 12.78 10.63 -33.37
CA LEU A 102 13.28 11.63 -32.43
C LEU A 102 13.48 11.03 -31.03
N ASN A 103 12.58 10.15 -30.59
CA ASN A 103 12.72 9.47 -29.30
C ASN A 103 13.97 8.59 -29.23
N ARG A 104 14.37 7.94 -30.33
CA ARG A 104 15.64 7.18 -30.37
C ARG A 104 16.86 8.09 -30.21
N ILE A 105 16.94 9.17 -30.99
CA ILE A 105 18.05 10.13 -30.93
C ILE A 105 18.11 10.79 -29.55
N SER A 106 16.97 11.29 -29.06
CA SER A 106 16.84 11.86 -27.72
C SER A 106 17.29 10.88 -26.64
N SER A 107 16.88 9.62 -26.69
CA SER A 107 17.27 8.62 -25.69
C SER A 107 18.78 8.36 -25.66
N GLN A 108 19.47 8.40 -26.80
CA GLN A 108 20.93 8.25 -26.86
C GLN A 108 21.64 9.46 -26.23
N ILE A 109 21.14 10.66 -26.49
CA ILE A 109 21.66 11.90 -25.91
C ILE A 109 21.39 11.93 -24.39
N ASN A 110 20.16 11.63 -23.96
CA ASN A 110 19.77 11.58 -22.54
C ASN A 110 20.63 10.60 -21.75
N ARG A 111 20.96 9.42 -22.30
CA ARG A 111 21.84 8.44 -21.63
C ARG A 111 23.21 9.02 -21.26
N LYS A 112 23.74 9.97 -22.04
CA LYS A 112 25.04 10.63 -21.76
C LYS A 112 24.89 11.86 -20.87
N ILE A 113 23.85 12.67 -21.10
CA ILE A 113 23.67 13.95 -20.38
C ILE A 113 23.13 13.74 -18.96
N ILE A 114 22.16 12.85 -18.77
CA ILE A 114 21.52 12.59 -17.47
C ILE A 114 22.54 12.29 -16.36
N PRO A 115 23.52 11.36 -16.50
CA PRO A 115 24.44 11.07 -15.39
C PRO A 115 25.31 12.27 -15.02
N ILE A 116 25.71 13.09 -16.00
CA ILE A 116 26.51 14.31 -15.78
C ILE A 116 25.67 15.35 -15.03
N ALA A 117 24.47 15.64 -15.54
CA ALA A 117 23.57 16.62 -14.94
C ALA A 117 23.12 16.18 -13.54
N ASN A 118 22.90 14.88 -13.33
CA ASN A 118 22.61 14.28 -12.03
C ASN A 118 23.78 14.48 -11.06
N GLY A 119 25.02 14.21 -11.50
CA GLY A 119 26.23 14.43 -10.70
C GLY A 119 26.38 15.89 -10.28
N ILE A 120 26.16 16.84 -11.21
CA ILE A 120 26.20 18.27 -10.92
C ILE A 120 25.13 18.67 -9.89
N TYR A 121 23.90 18.17 -10.05
CA TYR A 121 22.80 18.48 -9.13
C TYR A 121 23.08 18.00 -7.70
N PHE A 122 23.57 16.75 -7.55
CA PHE A 122 23.85 16.17 -6.24
C PHE A 122 25.17 16.65 -5.61
N ALA A 123 26.12 17.16 -6.40
CA ALA A 123 27.33 17.81 -5.89
C ALA A 123 27.05 19.17 -5.23
N GLN A 124 25.89 19.78 -5.47
CA GLN A 124 25.50 21.05 -4.87
C GLN A 124 25.04 20.89 -3.41
N ASN A 125 25.12 21.97 -2.64
CA ASN A 125 24.63 22.02 -1.26
C ASN A 125 23.11 21.76 -1.17
N ILE A 126 22.67 21.17 -0.05
CA ILE A 126 21.24 20.90 0.19
C ILE A 126 20.35 22.16 0.10
N LYS A 127 20.89 23.32 0.52
CA LYS A 127 20.18 24.61 0.42
C LYS A 127 19.90 25.02 -1.02
N THR A 128 20.84 24.82 -1.93
CA THR A 128 20.69 25.16 -3.35
C THR A 128 19.77 24.17 -4.05
N GLN A 129 19.90 22.87 -3.75
CA GLN A 129 18.97 21.84 -4.24
C GLN A 129 17.51 22.18 -3.86
N ASN A 130 17.27 22.57 -2.60
CA ASN A 130 15.93 22.96 -2.12
C ASN A 130 15.40 24.23 -2.79
N ARG A 131 16.25 25.19 -3.16
CA ARG A 131 15.82 26.40 -3.88
C ARG A 131 15.43 26.08 -5.32
N ILE A 132 16.24 25.29 -6.01
CA ILE A 132 16.03 24.94 -7.43
C ILE A 132 14.82 24.01 -7.59
N SER A 133 14.67 23.02 -6.71
CA SER A 133 13.52 22.11 -6.71
C SER A 133 12.19 22.87 -6.48
N LYS A 134 12.15 23.90 -5.64
CA LYS A 134 10.95 24.75 -5.47
C LYS A 134 10.51 25.47 -6.75
N MET A 135 11.44 25.81 -7.64
CA MET A 135 11.13 26.46 -8.92
C MET A 135 10.54 25.48 -9.94
N ALA A 136 10.95 24.21 -9.87
CA ALA A 136 10.58 23.18 -10.83
C ALA A 136 9.39 22.32 -10.39
N ASN A 137 9.22 22.13 -9.08
CA ASN A 137 8.21 21.24 -8.53
C ASN A 137 6.82 21.82 -8.74
N LYS A 138 6.08 21.22 -9.68
CA LYS A 138 4.64 21.35 -9.71
C LYS A 138 4.08 20.68 -8.47
N LYS A 139 3.11 21.33 -7.79
CA LYS A 139 2.33 20.68 -6.74
C LYS A 139 1.67 19.45 -7.39
N GLN A 140 2.16 18.27 -7.08
CA GLN A 140 1.50 17.05 -7.52
C GLN A 140 0.18 16.95 -6.76
N PRO A 141 -0.91 16.52 -7.42
CA PRO A 141 -2.12 16.18 -6.70
C PRO A 141 -1.78 15.09 -5.67
N TRP A 142 -2.48 15.10 -4.54
CA TRP A 142 -2.32 14.07 -3.51
C TRP A 142 -2.65 12.71 -4.12
N SER A 143 -1.64 11.85 -4.27
CA SER A 143 -1.77 10.49 -4.75
C SER A 143 -1.06 9.56 -3.78
N PHE A 144 -1.79 8.58 -3.25
CA PHE A 144 -1.26 7.60 -2.32
C PHE A 144 -0.97 6.29 -3.07
N TYR A 145 0.24 5.77 -2.92
CA TYR A 145 0.70 4.55 -3.57
C TYR A 145 0.69 3.33 -2.64
N SER A 146 0.46 3.55 -1.34
CA SER A 146 0.35 2.49 -0.34
C SER A 146 -0.56 2.89 0.83
N LYS A 147 -1.06 1.88 1.57
CA LYS A 147 -1.88 2.09 2.77
C LYS A 147 -1.08 2.84 3.84
N GLU A 148 0.19 2.52 3.97
CA GLU A 148 1.12 3.12 4.93
C GLU A 148 1.41 4.58 4.59
N GLU A 149 1.45 4.93 3.31
CA GLU A 149 1.53 6.33 2.89
C GLU A 149 0.28 7.12 3.27
N LEU A 150 -0.90 6.53 3.06
CA LEU A 150 -2.17 7.12 3.50
C LEU A 150 -2.20 7.31 5.01
N LEU A 151 -1.79 6.30 5.80
CA LEU A 151 -1.73 6.38 7.25
C LEU A 151 -0.74 7.47 7.72
N ASN A 152 0.46 7.52 7.13
CA ASN A 152 1.44 8.56 7.45
C ASN A 152 0.91 9.96 7.10
N PHE A 153 0.19 10.10 5.98
CA PHE A 153 -0.47 11.36 5.64
C PHE A 153 -1.51 11.75 6.69
N LEU A 154 -2.41 10.84 7.07
CA LEU A 154 -3.45 11.10 8.07
C LEU A 154 -2.86 11.44 9.45
N ALA A 155 -1.81 10.74 9.87
CA ALA A 155 -1.10 10.99 11.12
C ALA A 155 -0.54 12.42 11.21
N ASN A 156 -0.05 12.95 10.09
CA ASN A 156 0.48 14.31 9.99
C ASN A 156 -0.62 15.38 9.88
N HIS A 157 -1.88 15.00 9.67
CA HIS A 157 -3.01 15.90 9.49
C HIS A 157 -4.11 15.63 10.54
N LYS A 158 -3.77 15.81 11.83
CA LYS A 158 -4.66 15.61 13.00
C LYS A 158 -5.99 16.39 12.99
N ARG A 159 -6.20 17.31 12.03
CA ARG A 159 -7.48 18.00 11.83
C ARG A 159 -8.50 17.17 11.04
N ILE A 160 -8.05 16.13 10.35
CA ILE A 160 -8.90 15.27 9.51
C ILE A 160 -9.48 14.13 10.35
N LEU A 161 -8.65 13.46 11.14
CA LEU A 161 -9.03 12.35 12.00
C LEU A 161 -8.54 12.57 13.42
N THR A 162 -9.35 12.15 14.38
CA THR A 162 -8.94 11.99 15.77
C THR A 162 -7.98 10.80 15.93
N GLU A 163 -7.22 10.78 17.03
CA GLU A 163 -6.29 9.69 17.32
C GLU A 163 -7.00 8.33 17.47
N ASN A 164 -8.28 8.33 17.87
CA ASN A 164 -9.06 7.10 17.98
C ASN A 164 -9.50 6.59 16.61
N GLU A 165 -9.96 7.45 15.72
CA GLU A 165 -10.31 7.08 14.34
C GLU A 165 -9.10 6.54 13.58
N GLN A 166 -7.94 7.18 13.75
CA GLN A 166 -6.69 6.70 13.15
C GLN A 166 -6.34 5.28 13.61
N LYS A 167 -6.42 5.00 14.92
CA LYS A 167 -6.17 3.66 15.48
C LYS A 167 -7.14 2.61 14.92
N TRP A 168 -8.39 2.97 14.67
CA TRP A 168 -9.36 2.05 14.06
C TRP A 168 -9.03 1.75 12.59
N ILE A 169 -8.62 2.75 11.81
CA ILE A 169 -8.19 2.52 10.42
C ILE A 169 -6.95 1.63 10.38
N GLU A 170 -5.95 1.91 11.21
CA GLU A 170 -4.76 1.06 11.37
C GLU A 170 -5.15 -0.38 11.72
N LYS A 171 -6.11 -0.54 12.64
CA LYS A 171 -6.60 -1.86 13.05
C LYS A 171 -7.28 -2.61 11.90
N ILE A 172 -8.10 -1.94 11.10
CA ILE A 172 -8.77 -2.54 9.93
C ILE A 172 -7.73 -3.04 8.93
N PHE A 173 -6.67 -2.27 8.67
CA PHE A 173 -5.59 -2.71 7.78
C PHE A 173 -4.80 -3.89 8.35
N GLU A 174 -4.53 -3.89 9.66
CA GLU A 174 -3.88 -5.01 10.35
C GLU A 174 -4.72 -6.30 10.24
N LEU A 175 -6.04 -6.21 10.45
CA LEU A 175 -6.94 -7.37 10.37
C LEU A 175 -7.07 -7.95 8.95
N GLU A 176 -6.90 -7.12 7.93
CA GLU A 176 -6.92 -7.59 6.55
C GLU A 176 -5.66 -8.39 6.18
N GLU A 177 -4.51 -8.04 6.78
CA GLU A 177 -3.23 -8.70 6.51
C GLU A 177 -3.05 -10.00 7.32
N LYS A 178 -3.68 -10.09 8.49
CA LYS A 178 -3.59 -11.26 9.37
C LYS A 178 -4.63 -12.32 9.02
N THR A 179 -4.28 -13.57 9.28
CA THR A 179 -5.26 -14.67 9.28
C THR A 179 -6.07 -14.67 10.58
N ILE A 180 -7.29 -15.21 10.53
CA ILE A 180 -8.15 -15.37 11.72
C ILE A 180 -7.47 -16.22 12.81
N LEU A 181 -6.64 -17.20 12.43
CA LEU A 181 -5.87 -18.04 13.35
C LEU A 181 -4.81 -17.24 14.15
N GLU A 182 -4.17 -16.25 13.53
CA GLU A 182 -3.20 -15.37 14.22
C GLU A 182 -3.86 -14.42 15.24
N VAL A 183 -5.13 -14.12 15.04
CA VAL A 183 -5.91 -13.26 15.94
C VAL A 183 -6.49 -14.06 17.10
N GLY A 184 -7.08 -15.22 16.81
CA GLY A 184 -7.73 -16.10 17.78
C GLY A 184 -6.77 -16.91 18.67
N VAL A 185 -7.34 -17.93 19.32
CA VAL A 185 -6.65 -18.88 20.20
C VAL A 185 -6.48 -20.20 19.43
N SER A 186 -5.22 -20.62 19.25
CA SER A 186 -4.89 -21.92 18.63
C SER A 186 -5.37 -23.08 19.50
N SER A 187 -5.78 -24.18 18.86
CA SER A 187 -6.24 -25.41 19.52
C SER A 187 -5.23 -25.97 20.52
N GLU A 188 -3.92 -25.79 20.29
CA GLU A 188 -2.84 -26.19 21.21
C GLU A 188 -2.92 -25.53 22.59
N LYS A 189 -3.60 -24.37 22.69
CA LYS A 189 -3.74 -23.59 23.94
C LYS A 189 -5.16 -23.65 24.49
N MET A 190 -6.04 -24.43 23.87
CA MET A 190 -7.43 -24.55 24.27
C MET A 190 -7.63 -25.74 25.19
N ALA A 191 -8.62 -25.62 26.07
CA ALA A 191 -9.14 -26.78 26.77
C ALA A 191 -10.24 -27.38 25.89
N ILE A 192 -10.13 -28.67 25.65
CA ILE A 192 -11.04 -29.44 24.80
C ILE A 192 -11.73 -30.46 25.70
N ILE A 193 -13.02 -30.67 25.47
CA ILE A 193 -13.84 -31.64 26.19
C ILE A 193 -14.17 -32.78 25.23
N HIS A 194 -14.18 -34.02 25.69
CA HIS A 194 -14.65 -35.16 24.91
C HIS A 194 -16.15 -35.39 25.13
N ASP A 195 -16.85 -35.90 24.12
CA ASP A 195 -18.30 -36.13 24.19
C ASP A 195 -18.72 -37.16 25.25
N SER A 196 -17.85 -38.12 25.51
CA SER A 196 -17.92 -39.15 26.57
C SER A 196 -17.74 -38.59 27.99
N ASP A 197 -17.09 -37.43 28.14
CA ASP A 197 -16.67 -36.88 29.43
C ASP A 197 -17.87 -36.56 30.32
N LEU A 198 -17.73 -36.88 31.62
CA LEU A 198 -18.68 -36.48 32.64
C LEU A 198 -18.26 -35.14 33.24
N LEU A 199 -19.14 -34.14 33.13
CA LEU A 199 -18.98 -32.83 33.73
C LEU A 199 -19.19 -32.92 35.25
N THR A 200 -18.20 -33.49 35.94
CA THR A 200 -18.14 -33.59 37.41
C THR A 200 -17.72 -32.26 38.03
N PRO A 201 -18.01 -32.01 39.33
CA PRO A 201 -17.58 -30.79 40.00
C PRO A 201 -16.07 -30.50 39.84
N LEU A 202 -15.23 -31.53 39.88
CA LEU A 202 -13.78 -31.39 39.69
C LEU A 202 -13.42 -30.92 38.28
N MET A 203 -14.00 -31.53 37.24
CA MET A 203 -13.76 -31.13 35.85
C MET A 203 -14.25 -29.70 35.59
N ILE A 204 -15.41 -29.36 36.15
CA ILE A 204 -15.96 -28.00 36.08
C ILE A 204 -14.97 -26.99 36.71
N ASP A 205 -14.45 -27.29 37.91
CA ASP A 205 -13.43 -26.46 38.58
C ASP A 205 -12.15 -26.31 37.75
N GLU A 206 -11.71 -27.35 37.04
CA GLU A 206 -10.57 -27.28 36.13
C GLU A 206 -10.86 -26.38 34.92
N LEU A 207 -12.04 -26.51 34.30
CA LEU A 207 -12.48 -25.67 33.18
C LEU A 207 -12.57 -24.20 33.59
N PHE A 208 -13.04 -23.89 34.80
CA PHE A 208 -13.04 -22.52 35.33
C PHE A 208 -11.63 -21.93 35.44
N LYS A 209 -10.64 -22.73 35.84
CA LYS A 209 -9.23 -22.29 35.95
C LYS A 209 -8.63 -21.93 34.60
N THR A 210 -9.14 -22.49 33.49
CA THR A 210 -8.67 -22.16 32.13
C THR A 210 -9.00 -20.73 31.71
N ARG A 211 -9.98 -20.08 32.35
CA ARG A 211 -10.55 -18.78 31.99
C ARG A 211 -11.11 -18.69 30.56
N GLN A 212 -11.34 -19.83 29.92
CA GLN A 212 -12.00 -19.91 28.62
C GLN A 212 -13.52 -19.83 28.83
N LYS A 213 -14.22 -19.21 27.90
CA LYS A 213 -15.70 -19.10 27.94
C LYS A 213 -16.41 -20.16 27.11
N ILE A 214 -15.71 -20.75 26.15
CA ILE A 214 -16.27 -21.65 25.16
C ILE A 214 -15.30 -22.81 25.00
N PHE A 215 -15.82 -24.03 25.11
CA PHE A 215 -15.06 -25.27 25.05
C PHE A 215 -15.56 -26.11 23.87
N PRO A 216 -14.72 -26.40 22.87
CA PRO A 216 -15.07 -27.35 21.83
C PRO A 216 -15.26 -28.75 22.41
N VAL A 217 -16.31 -29.44 21.95
CA VAL A 217 -16.56 -30.85 22.29
C VAL A 217 -16.13 -31.71 21.11
N MET A 218 -15.17 -32.60 21.32
CA MET A 218 -14.62 -33.48 20.30
C MET A 218 -15.10 -34.93 20.48
N ASN A 219 -15.30 -35.62 19.36
CA ASN A 219 -15.45 -37.07 19.35
C ASN A 219 -14.07 -37.72 19.53
N GLU A 220 -13.91 -38.58 20.55
CA GLU A 220 -12.67 -39.35 20.77
C GLU A 220 -12.26 -40.20 19.56
N GLU A 221 -13.23 -40.77 18.83
CA GLU A 221 -12.98 -41.73 17.75
C GLU A 221 -12.66 -41.03 16.43
N GLU A 222 -13.37 -39.94 16.11
CA GLU A 222 -13.27 -39.26 14.81
C GLU A 222 -12.34 -38.04 14.82
N ASN A 223 -11.91 -37.59 16.00
CA ASN A 223 -11.13 -36.36 16.18
C ASN A 223 -11.78 -35.11 15.53
N LYS A 224 -13.11 -35.08 15.50
CA LYS A 224 -13.92 -33.98 14.95
C LYS A 224 -14.69 -33.27 16.04
N VAL A 225 -14.93 -31.97 15.82
CA VAL A 225 -15.79 -31.16 16.69
C VAL A 225 -17.26 -31.54 16.46
N LYS A 226 -17.92 -32.00 17.52
CA LYS A 226 -19.36 -32.32 17.55
C LYS A 226 -20.23 -31.15 18.00
N GLY A 227 -19.67 -30.24 18.79
CA GLY A 227 -20.42 -29.12 19.34
C GLY A 227 -19.53 -28.22 20.18
N VAL A 228 -20.17 -27.30 20.89
CA VAL A 228 -19.49 -26.41 21.85
C VAL A 228 -20.27 -26.34 23.16
N ILE A 229 -19.55 -26.16 24.26
CA ILE A 229 -20.15 -25.89 25.56
C ILE A 229 -19.72 -24.50 26.02
N PHE A 230 -20.69 -23.67 26.40
CA PHE A 230 -20.42 -22.38 27.02
C PHE A 230 -20.21 -22.56 28.52
N LEU A 231 -19.25 -21.83 29.10
CA LEU A 231 -19.00 -21.84 30.54
C LEU A 231 -20.27 -21.50 31.33
N GLU A 232 -21.10 -20.60 30.81
CA GLU A 232 -22.38 -20.21 31.40
C GLU A 232 -23.35 -21.39 31.54
N ASP A 233 -23.34 -22.33 30.60
CA ASP A 233 -24.19 -23.52 30.66
C ASP A 233 -23.64 -24.57 31.62
N ILE A 234 -22.31 -24.64 31.77
CA ILE A 234 -21.66 -25.48 32.79
C ILE A 234 -22.07 -25.01 34.19
N THR A 235 -22.16 -23.70 34.41
CA THR A 235 -22.51 -23.13 35.73
C THR A 235 -23.92 -23.48 36.21
N LYS A 236 -24.81 -23.88 35.30
CA LYS A 236 -26.21 -24.25 35.59
C LYS A 236 -26.37 -25.73 35.96
N ILE A 237 -25.29 -26.52 35.91
CA ILE A 237 -25.31 -27.94 36.26
C ILE A 237 -25.27 -28.03 37.79
N ASP A 238 -26.36 -28.50 38.40
CA ASP A 238 -26.41 -28.75 39.84
C ASP A 238 -25.33 -29.76 40.24
N SER A 239 -24.62 -29.47 41.34
CA SER A 239 -23.47 -30.23 41.82
C SER A 239 -23.75 -31.71 42.15
N SER A 240 -25.03 -32.10 42.23
CA SER A 240 -25.48 -33.46 42.52
C SER A 240 -25.69 -34.34 41.28
N ASP A 241 -25.81 -33.77 40.08
CA ASP A 241 -26.11 -34.51 38.84
C ASP A 241 -25.02 -34.30 37.79
N SER A 242 -24.04 -35.21 37.73
CA SER A 242 -23.06 -35.23 36.67
C SER A 242 -23.72 -35.57 35.33
N LYS A 243 -23.54 -34.70 34.33
CA LYS A 243 -24.06 -34.89 32.97
C LYS A 243 -22.91 -35.16 32.01
N LYS A 244 -23.17 -36.00 31.00
CA LYS A 244 -22.25 -36.18 29.88
C LYS A 244 -22.16 -34.89 29.06
N ALA A 245 -20.97 -34.54 28.60
CA ALA A 245 -20.72 -33.36 27.76
C ALA A 245 -21.64 -33.33 26.52
N GLN A 246 -21.84 -34.48 25.88
CA GLN A 246 -22.75 -34.62 24.73
C GLN A 246 -24.19 -34.14 25.00
N LYS A 247 -24.68 -34.23 26.25
CA LYS A 247 -26.05 -33.81 26.60
C LYS A 247 -26.18 -32.32 26.88
N VAL A 248 -25.07 -31.62 27.08
CA VAL A 248 -25.02 -30.20 27.45
C VAL A 248 -24.54 -29.34 26.27
N MET A 249 -23.81 -29.93 25.32
CA MET A 249 -23.27 -29.21 24.17
C MET A 249 -24.35 -28.67 23.24
N HIS A 250 -24.03 -27.56 22.59
CA HIS A 250 -24.75 -27.04 21.44
C HIS A 250 -24.13 -27.59 20.16
N GLU A 251 -24.94 -28.28 19.36
CA GLU A 251 -24.51 -28.88 18.08
C GLU A 251 -24.36 -27.83 16.97
N GLU A 252 -25.16 -26.75 17.04
CA GLU A 252 -25.07 -25.63 16.11
C GLU A 252 -24.00 -24.64 16.57
N PHE A 253 -22.98 -24.43 15.74
CA PHE A 253 -21.95 -23.44 15.98
C PHE A 253 -21.43 -22.88 14.66
N LEU A 254 -20.97 -21.62 14.69
CA LEU A 254 -20.36 -21.01 13.52
C LEU A 254 -18.95 -21.57 13.28
N SER A 255 -18.74 -22.15 12.09
CA SER A 255 -17.43 -22.61 11.64
C SER A 255 -16.84 -21.71 10.54
N ILE A 256 -15.53 -21.45 10.65
CA ILE A 256 -14.76 -20.64 9.70
C ILE A 256 -13.42 -21.33 9.43
N LYS A 257 -12.89 -21.17 8.21
CA LYS A 257 -11.56 -21.69 7.85
C LYS A 257 -10.46 -20.85 8.52
N PRO A 258 -9.40 -21.48 9.07
CA PRO A 258 -8.35 -20.77 9.82
C PRO A 258 -7.50 -19.80 8.98
N ASN A 259 -7.48 -19.98 7.66
CA ASN A 259 -6.71 -19.16 6.73
C ASN A 259 -7.48 -17.97 6.13
N LEU A 260 -8.73 -17.74 6.55
CA LEU A 260 -9.49 -16.56 6.14
C LEU A 260 -8.84 -15.29 6.72
N SER A 261 -8.88 -14.15 6.02
CA SER A 261 -8.42 -12.88 6.60
C SER A 261 -9.25 -12.55 7.84
N ALA A 262 -8.61 -11.99 8.86
CA ALA A 262 -9.30 -11.70 10.11
C ALA A 262 -10.41 -10.66 9.91
N LEU A 263 -10.26 -9.71 8.98
CA LEU A 263 -11.32 -8.76 8.64
C LEU A 263 -12.55 -9.44 8.02
N ALA A 264 -12.35 -10.30 7.01
CA ALA A 264 -13.46 -11.03 6.39
C ALA A 264 -14.15 -11.98 7.37
N ALA A 265 -13.38 -12.56 8.29
CA ALA A 265 -13.93 -13.36 9.37
C ALA A 265 -14.77 -12.55 10.35
N PHE A 266 -14.29 -11.38 10.77
CA PHE A 266 -15.02 -10.46 11.63
C PHE A 266 -16.37 -10.07 11.03
N GLU A 267 -16.39 -9.69 9.74
CA GLU A 267 -17.62 -9.40 9.00
C GLU A 267 -18.56 -10.60 8.95
N LYS A 268 -18.03 -11.81 8.69
CA LYS A 268 -18.82 -13.04 8.66
C LYS A 268 -19.48 -13.34 10.01
N ILE A 269 -18.73 -13.22 11.11
CA ILE A 269 -19.24 -13.44 12.48
C ILE A 269 -20.37 -12.45 12.79
N LEU A 270 -20.15 -11.16 12.52
CA LEU A 270 -21.18 -10.12 12.70
C LEU A 270 -22.43 -10.36 11.85
N SER A 271 -22.26 -10.74 10.58
CA SER A 271 -23.39 -11.00 9.67
C SER A 271 -24.28 -12.16 10.12
N LYS A 272 -23.72 -13.08 10.91
CA LYS A 272 -24.44 -14.23 11.48
C LYS A 272 -25.05 -13.94 12.85
N GLY A 273 -24.80 -12.76 13.42
CA GLY A 273 -25.27 -12.41 14.77
C GLY A 273 -24.56 -13.19 15.87
N GLU A 274 -23.42 -13.80 15.55
CA GLU A 274 -22.65 -14.63 16.48
C GLU A 274 -21.55 -13.82 17.17
N ASN A 275 -21.08 -14.30 18.32
CA ASN A 275 -20.00 -13.65 19.08
C ASN A 275 -18.65 -14.37 18.99
N TYR A 276 -18.63 -15.54 18.34
CA TYR A 276 -17.46 -16.40 18.21
C TYR A 276 -17.51 -17.21 16.92
N ALA A 277 -16.39 -17.85 16.57
CA ALA A 277 -16.35 -18.89 15.55
C ALA A 277 -15.32 -19.96 15.93
N ILE A 278 -15.67 -21.21 15.64
CA ILE A 278 -14.76 -22.36 15.69
C ILE A 278 -13.98 -22.42 14.38
N LEU A 279 -12.65 -22.52 14.49
CA LEU A 279 -11.75 -22.59 13.35
C LEU A 279 -11.55 -24.06 12.99
N LEU A 280 -12.07 -24.46 11.83
CA LEU A 280 -11.99 -25.83 11.34
C LEU A 280 -11.24 -25.89 10.01
N GLU A 281 -10.34 -26.87 9.90
CA GLU A 281 -9.74 -27.25 8.64
C GLU A 281 -10.75 -27.91 7.70
N ARG A 282 -10.36 -28.10 6.43
CA ARG A 282 -11.23 -28.74 5.43
C ARG A 282 -11.61 -30.18 5.77
N ASN A 283 -10.77 -30.88 6.52
CA ASN A 283 -11.00 -32.25 6.99
C ASN A 283 -11.85 -32.31 8.28
N GLY A 284 -12.17 -31.17 8.89
CA GLY A 284 -12.92 -31.08 10.14
C GLY A 284 -12.06 -30.99 11.41
N ASP A 285 -10.72 -30.95 11.27
CA ASP A 285 -9.82 -30.81 12.42
C ASP A 285 -9.94 -29.42 13.04
N LEU A 286 -9.86 -29.38 14.37
CA LEU A 286 -9.90 -28.13 15.14
C LEU A 286 -8.56 -27.39 15.06
N SER A 287 -8.58 -26.20 14.46
CA SER A 287 -7.43 -25.29 14.45
C SER A 287 -7.45 -24.29 15.61
N GLY A 288 -8.62 -23.95 16.14
CA GLY A 288 -8.75 -22.96 17.20
C GLY A 288 -10.14 -22.36 17.37
N ILE A 289 -10.21 -21.26 18.10
CA ILE A 289 -11.42 -20.45 18.29
C ILE A 289 -11.07 -18.96 18.20
N VAL A 290 -12.03 -18.14 17.76
CA VAL A 290 -11.93 -16.69 17.86
C VAL A 290 -13.22 -16.10 18.43
N ASN A 291 -13.09 -15.08 19.27
CA ASN A 291 -14.20 -14.28 19.78
C ASN A 291 -14.18 -12.87 19.16
N LEU A 292 -15.33 -12.18 19.12
CA LEU A 292 -15.39 -10.79 18.63
C LEU A 292 -14.42 -9.85 19.35
N VAL A 293 -14.18 -10.09 20.64
CA VAL A 293 -13.25 -9.28 21.45
C VAL A 293 -11.80 -9.41 20.94
N ASP A 294 -11.42 -10.54 20.36
CA ASP A 294 -10.04 -10.78 19.90
C ASP A 294 -9.68 -9.88 18.71
N PHE A 295 -10.66 -9.48 17.90
CA PHE A 295 -10.47 -8.52 16.79
C PHE A 295 -10.27 -7.09 17.27
N ILE A 296 -10.82 -6.75 18.44
CA ILE A 296 -10.80 -5.38 19.00
C ILE A 296 -9.64 -5.21 19.99
N ARG A 297 -9.23 -6.29 20.67
CA ARG A 297 -8.22 -6.24 21.72
C ARG A 297 -6.88 -5.74 21.17
N LYS A 298 -6.27 -4.80 21.89
CA LYS A 298 -4.85 -4.46 21.70
C LYS A 298 -4.03 -5.59 22.30
N LYS A 299 -3.27 -6.30 21.45
CA LYS A 299 -2.19 -7.17 21.92
C LYS A 299 -1.02 -6.30 22.37
#